data_AF-A0A5C7J5G2-F1
#
_entry.id   AF-A0A5C7J5G2-F1
#
_cell.length_a   1.000
_cell.length_b   1.000
_cell.length_c   1.000
_cell.angle_alpha   90.00
_cell.angle_beta   90.00
_cell.angle_gamma   90.00
#
_symmetry.space_group_name_H-M   'P 1'
#
loop_
_entity.id
_entity.type
_entity.pdbx_description
1 polymer ?
#
loop_
_entity_poly.entity_id
_entity_poly.type
_entity_poly.pdbx_seq_one_letter_code
_entity_poly.pdbx_strand_id
1 'polypeptide(L)'
;SVFIDEGQINSLEKKMFERGYLEGSEMAGTFSMLRANDLIWSFVVNNYLMGKDPFPFDLLFWNSDSTRMPAKMHSFYLRNMYMKNLLKEPGGIELMGTPIDLGKIKVPTYFISTIEDHIAPWKSTYLGACRMGGDVRFVLGGSGHIAGIVNPPVANKYGYWTSKSKSLPDTADAWMAGTEQQPGSWWTDWQAWVTKHDPETVAARDPVKGKLGVLEDAPGSYAKLRLDAKKD
;
A
#
# COMPACT_ATOMS: atom_id res chain seq x y z
N SER A 1 -8.70 12.04 15.04
CA SER A 1 -7.55 11.10 14.98
C SER A 1 -7.07 10.91 16.40
N VAL A 2 -7.22 9.72 16.97
CA VAL A 2 -6.95 9.41 18.39
C VAL A 2 -5.58 8.75 18.58
N PHE A 3 -4.77 8.64 17.52
CA PHE A 3 -3.64 7.70 17.50
C PHE A 3 -2.26 8.30 17.25
N ILE A 4 -2.15 9.60 16.95
CA ILE A 4 -0.86 10.29 16.78
C ILE A 4 -1.00 11.71 17.34
N ASP A 5 -0.31 11.97 18.45
CA ASP A 5 -0.16 13.32 19.03
C ASP A 5 1.31 13.80 19.01
N GLU A 6 1.52 15.11 19.22
CA GLU A 6 2.85 15.71 19.24
C GLU A 6 3.76 15.07 20.30
N GLY A 7 3.24 14.69 21.46
CA GLY A 7 4.04 14.09 22.54
C GLY A 7 4.60 12.72 22.13
N GLN A 8 3.77 11.88 21.50
CA GLN A 8 4.15 10.57 20.98
C GLN A 8 5.20 10.69 19.87
N ILE A 9 5.01 11.62 18.92
CA ILE A 9 5.97 11.85 17.83
C ILE A 9 7.31 12.32 18.38
N ASN A 10 7.31 13.30 19.29
CA ASN A 10 8.54 13.82 19.88
C ASN A 10 9.33 12.73 20.63
N SER A 11 8.63 11.87 21.37
CA SER A 11 9.25 10.73 22.06
C SER A 11 9.86 9.73 21.09
N LEU A 12 9.13 9.39 20.02
CA LEU A 12 9.60 8.49 18.97
C LEU A 12 10.82 9.04 18.24
N GLU A 13 10.78 10.33 17.89
CA GLU A 13 11.87 11.03 17.22
C GLU A 13 13.13 11.04 18.08
N LYS A 14 13.01 11.33 19.38
CA LYS A 14 14.16 11.30 20.29
C LYS A 14 14.90 9.97 20.23
N LYS A 15 14.17 8.85 20.32
CA LYS A 15 14.73 7.50 20.20
C LYS A 15 15.37 7.27 18.82
N MET A 16 14.70 7.68 17.75
CA MET A 16 15.19 7.52 16.38
C MET A 16 16.46 8.35 16.12
N PHE A 17 16.57 9.57 16.65
CA PHE A 17 17.74 10.43 16.48
C PHE A 17 18.95 9.95 17.28
N GLU A 18 18.75 9.36 18.45
CA GLU A 18 19.84 8.74 19.22
C GLU A 18 20.44 7.51 18.51
N ARG A 19 19.61 6.72 17.82
CA ARG A 19 20.03 5.45 17.18
C ARG A 19 20.26 5.53 15.67
N GLY A 20 19.71 6.54 15.00
CA GLY A 20 19.68 6.69 13.54
C GLY A 20 18.51 6.00 12.82
N TYR A 21 17.74 5.15 13.52
CA TYR A 21 16.58 4.42 13.00
C TYR A 21 15.67 3.95 14.14
N LEU A 22 14.42 3.56 13.82
CA LEU A 22 13.53 2.88 14.77
C LEU A 22 13.72 1.36 14.70
N GLU A 23 13.82 0.68 15.85
CA GLU A 23 13.95 -0.77 15.92
C GLU A 23 12.69 -1.48 15.37
N GLY A 24 12.85 -2.63 14.71
CA GLY A 24 11.73 -3.36 14.10
C GLY A 24 10.66 -3.79 15.11
N SER A 25 11.06 -4.21 16.31
CA SER A 25 10.15 -4.54 17.41
C SER A 25 9.36 -3.34 17.93
N GLU A 26 9.96 -2.14 17.94
CA GLU A 26 9.27 -0.89 18.32
C GLU A 26 8.30 -0.44 17.22
N MET A 27 8.69 -0.60 15.95
CA MET A 27 7.83 -0.34 14.79
C MET A 27 6.65 -1.31 14.73
N ALA A 28 6.90 -2.60 15.01
CA ALA A 28 5.86 -3.62 15.13
C ALA A 28 4.89 -3.27 16.26
N GLY A 29 5.33 -2.70 17.38
CA GLY A 29 4.46 -2.19 18.45
C GLY A 29 3.55 -1.04 18.00
N THR A 30 4.10 -0.04 17.30
CA THR A 30 3.31 1.09 16.78
C THR A 30 2.34 0.68 15.67
N PHE A 31 2.79 -0.15 14.72
CA PHE A 31 1.90 -0.72 13.72
C PHE A 31 0.90 -1.68 14.33
N SER A 32 1.23 -2.50 15.32
CA SER A 32 0.28 -3.38 16.01
C SER A 32 -0.78 -2.60 16.80
N MET A 33 -0.41 -1.46 17.38
CA MET A 33 -1.39 -0.53 17.99
C MET A 33 -2.31 0.13 16.95
N LEU A 34 -1.82 0.39 15.73
CA LEU A 34 -2.64 0.84 14.59
C LEU A 34 -3.41 -0.32 13.91
N ARG A 35 -2.94 -1.56 14.06
CA ARG A 35 -3.42 -2.80 13.41
C ARG A 35 -4.25 -3.67 14.34
N ALA A 36 -4.66 -3.19 15.52
CA ALA A 36 -5.32 -4.01 16.53
C ALA A 36 -6.57 -4.76 16.01
N ASN A 37 -7.17 -4.31 14.91
CA ASN A 37 -8.31 -5.00 14.29
C ASN A 37 -7.96 -6.01 13.19
N ASP A 38 -7.00 -5.75 12.30
CA ASP A 38 -7.04 -6.47 11.02
C ASP A 38 -6.38 -7.85 11.03
N LEU A 39 -5.27 -8.04 11.76
CA LEU A 39 -4.62 -9.36 11.82
C LEU A 39 -5.13 -10.24 12.97
N ILE A 40 -5.60 -9.62 14.06
CA ILE A 40 -6.02 -10.35 15.27
C ILE A 40 -7.54 -10.50 15.30
N TRP A 41 -8.34 -9.47 14.96
CA TRP A 41 -9.78 -9.52 15.16
C TRP A 41 -10.52 -10.32 14.07
N SER A 42 -10.15 -10.16 12.80
CA SER A 42 -10.74 -10.97 11.70
C SER A 42 -10.40 -12.47 11.85
N PHE A 43 -9.20 -12.76 12.36
CA PHE A 43 -8.69 -14.09 12.65
C PHE A 43 -9.34 -14.72 13.89
N VAL A 44 -9.48 -13.97 14.99
CA VAL A 44 -10.14 -14.44 16.22
C VAL A 44 -11.64 -14.66 15.98
N VAL A 45 -12.33 -13.80 15.25
CA VAL A 45 -13.77 -13.99 14.96
C VAL A 45 -14.01 -15.22 14.07
N ASN A 46 -13.21 -15.45 13.01
CA ASN A 46 -13.40 -16.61 12.15
C ASN A 46 -12.90 -17.93 12.75
N ASN A 47 -11.80 -17.92 13.52
CA ASN A 47 -11.23 -19.17 14.05
C ASN A 47 -11.79 -19.54 15.41
N TYR A 48 -11.98 -18.57 16.32
CA TYR A 48 -12.44 -18.86 17.69
C TYR A 48 -13.97 -19.02 17.78
N LEU A 49 -14.75 -18.23 17.04
CA LEU A 49 -16.23 -18.33 17.07
C LEU A 49 -16.81 -19.28 16.02
N MET A 50 -16.15 -19.46 14.87
CA MET A 50 -16.71 -20.22 13.73
C MET A 50 -16.00 -21.56 13.46
N GLY A 51 -14.94 -21.90 14.20
CA GLY A 51 -14.28 -23.21 14.15
C GLY A 51 -13.68 -23.59 12.79
N LYS A 52 -13.21 -22.60 12.02
CA LYS A 52 -12.64 -22.82 10.68
C LYS A 52 -11.13 -23.03 10.72
N ASP A 53 -10.61 -23.79 9.76
CA ASP A 53 -9.18 -24.11 9.62
C ASP A 53 -8.30 -22.85 9.53
N PRO A 54 -7.09 -22.87 10.11
CA PRO A 54 -6.20 -21.70 10.14
C PRO A 54 -5.74 -21.28 8.74
N PHE A 55 -6.10 -20.06 8.31
CA PHE A 55 -5.61 -19.39 7.09
C PHE A 55 -4.25 -18.70 7.33
N PRO A 56 -3.44 -18.44 6.29
CA PRO A 56 -2.21 -19.13 5.94
C PRO A 56 -0.94 -18.52 6.59
N PHE A 57 0.03 -19.39 6.88
CA PHE A 57 1.31 -19.06 7.52
C PHE A 57 2.17 -18.03 6.77
N ASP A 58 1.95 -17.86 5.46
CA ASP A 58 2.73 -16.99 4.57
C ASP A 58 2.55 -15.50 4.90
N LEU A 59 1.32 -15.04 5.11
CA LEU A 59 1.01 -13.65 5.47
C LEU A 59 1.55 -13.30 6.85
N LEU A 60 1.44 -14.24 7.80
CA LEU A 60 2.01 -14.08 9.12
C LEU A 60 3.54 -14.02 9.06
N PHE A 61 4.17 -14.85 8.23
CA PHE A 61 5.61 -14.81 8.00
C PHE A 61 6.05 -13.44 7.46
N TRP A 62 5.42 -12.97 6.38
CA TRP A 62 5.69 -11.65 5.82
C TRP A 62 5.46 -10.53 6.85
N ASN A 63 4.38 -10.61 7.64
CA ASN A 63 4.06 -9.58 8.63
C ASN A 63 5.10 -9.50 9.75
N SER A 64 5.71 -10.64 10.10
CA SER A 64 6.74 -10.74 11.12
C SER A 64 8.12 -10.29 10.64
N ASP A 65 8.36 -10.25 9.32
CA ASP A 65 9.65 -9.87 8.73
C ASP A 65 9.78 -8.34 8.58
N SER A 66 10.08 -7.70 9.71
CA SER A 66 10.12 -6.24 9.82
C SER A 66 11.38 -5.63 9.19
N THR A 67 11.24 -4.41 8.66
CA THR A 67 12.36 -3.60 8.14
C THR A 67 12.61 -2.35 8.98
N ARG A 68 13.83 -1.81 8.94
CA ARG A 68 14.17 -0.53 9.59
C ARG A 68 14.03 0.63 8.62
N MET A 69 13.60 1.78 9.12
CA MET A 69 13.56 3.05 8.36
C MET A 69 14.53 4.07 8.96
N PRO A 70 15.29 4.81 8.14
CA PRO A 70 16.14 5.90 8.62
C PRO A 70 15.34 6.97 9.36
N ALA A 71 15.88 7.44 10.49
CA ALA A 71 15.21 8.38 11.39
C ALA A 71 14.65 9.63 10.67
N LYS A 72 15.48 10.26 9.83
CA LYS A 72 15.11 11.48 9.10
C LYS A 72 13.93 11.25 8.15
N MET A 73 13.92 10.11 7.45
CA MET A 73 12.84 9.75 6.53
C MET A 73 11.54 9.45 7.30
N HIS A 74 11.63 8.67 8.37
CA HIS A 74 10.45 8.28 9.15
C HIS A 74 9.81 9.48 9.89
N SER A 75 10.63 10.31 10.54
CA SER A 75 10.18 11.58 11.16
C SER A 75 9.48 12.49 10.15
N PHE A 76 10.09 12.68 8.97
CA PHE A 76 9.52 13.47 7.90
C PHE A 76 8.14 12.94 7.46
N TYR A 77 8.02 11.62 7.28
CA TYR A 77 6.78 10.96 6.89
C TYR A 77 5.67 11.17 7.93
N LEU A 78 5.94 10.89 9.20
CA LEU A 78 4.95 11.02 10.27
C LEU A 78 4.47 12.46 10.46
N ARG A 79 5.39 13.43 10.49
CA ARG A 79 5.02 14.84 10.68
C ARG A 79 4.29 15.42 9.49
N ASN A 80 4.83 15.25 8.29
CA ASN A 80 4.32 15.96 7.12
C ASN A 80 3.12 15.27 6.49
N MET A 81 2.99 13.94 6.60
CA MET A 81 1.86 13.20 6.01
C MET A 81 0.79 12.85 7.05
N TYR A 82 1.13 12.15 8.13
CA TYR A 82 0.10 11.74 9.10
C TYR A 82 -0.44 12.88 9.97
N MET A 83 0.44 13.74 10.50
CA MET A 83 -0.02 14.84 11.36
C MET A 83 -0.56 16.02 10.56
N LYS A 84 0.24 16.54 9.62
CA LYS A 84 -0.07 17.78 8.91
C LYS A 84 -0.77 17.56 7.57
N ASN A 85 -0.72 16.34 7.02
CA ASN A 85 -1.33 15.98 5.74
C ASN A 85 -0.99 16.97 4.61
N LEU A 86 0.30 17.33 4.48
CA LEU A 86 0.78 18.36 3.57
C LEU A 86 0.90 17.89 2.12
N LEU A 87 0.97 16.57 1.87
CA LEU A 87 1.10 16.03 0.51
C LEU A 87 -0.11 16.35 -0.39
N LYS A 88 -1.30 16.54 0.20
CA LYS A 88 -2.52 16.90 -0.55
C LYS A 88 -2.53 18.36 -1.01
N GLU A 89 -1.69 19.20 -0.41
CA GLU A 89 -1.63 20.64 -0.67
C GLU A 89 -0.52 20.90 -1.71
N PRO A 90 -0.82 21.57 -2.84
CA PRO A 90 0.20 21.93 -3.82
C PRO A 90 1.34 22.73 -3.19
N GLY A 91 2.56 22.21 -3.26
CA GLY A 91 3.75 22.80 -2.64
C GLY A 91 3.85 22.64 -1.13
N GLY A 92 2.96 21.87 -0.48
CA GLY A 92 3.01 21.63 0.97
C GLY A 92 4.22 20.82 1.42
N ILE A 93 4.85 20.07 0.50
CA ILE A 93 6.11 19.37 0.69
C ILE A 93 7.08 19.80 -0.40
N GLU A 94 8.36 19.96 -0.04
CA GLU A 94 9.47 20.13 -0.97
C GLU A 94 10.45 18.96 -0.83
N LEU A 95 10.84 18.35 -1.95
CA LEU A 95 11.88 17.33 -2.00
C LEU A 95 12.91 17.72 -3.05
N MET A 96 14.19 17.70 -2.66
CA MET A 96 15.32 18.08 -3.54
C MET A 96 15.12 19.45 -4.22
N GLY A 97 14.65 20.46 -3.47
CA GLY A 97 14.40 21.80 -4.02
C GLY A 97 13.16 21.92 -4.91
N THR A 98 12.35 20.86 -5.02
CA THR A 98 11.17 20.83 -5.89
C THR A 98 9.89 20.75 -5.05
N PRO A 99 9.03 21.78 -5.08
CA PRO A 99 7.71 21.73 -4.47
C PRO A 99 6.82 20.68 -5.14
N ILE A 100 6.23 19.81 -4.34
CA ILE A 100 5.43 18.67 -4.81
C ILE A 100 3.98 19.09 -5.00
N ASP A 101 3.42 18.79 -6.18
CA ASP A 101 2.02 19.03 -6.53
C ASP A 101 1.49 17.85 -7.35
N LEU A 102 0.56 17.08 -6.76
CA LEU A 102 -0.05 15.91 -7.40
C LEU A 102 -0.85 16.27 -8.66
N GLY A 103 -1.37 17.50 -8.74
CA GLY A 103 -2.10 18.01 -9.91
C GLY A 103 -1.22 18.20 -11.15
N LYS A 104 0.11 18.17 -10.99
CA LYS A 104 1.06 18.21 -12.11
C LYS A 104 1.32 16.85 -12.73
N ILE A 105 0.93 15.75 -12.08
CA ILE A 105 1.10 14.40 -12.63
C ILE A 105 0.09 14.21 -13.76
N LYS A 106 0.58 14.13 -15.00
CA LYS A 106 -0.26 13.94 -16.21
C LYS A 106 -0.26 12.52 -16.75
N VAL A 107 0.55 11.64 -16.17
CA VAL A 107 0.64 10.22 -16.57
C VAL A 107 -0.68 9.52 -16.20
N PRO A 108 -1.25 8.69 -17.09
CA PRO A 108 -2.40 7.85 -16.75
C PRO A 108 -2.13 7.04 -15.48
N THR A 109 -3.05 7.08 -14.52
CA THR A 109 -2.88 6.50 -13.19
C THR A 109 -3.94 5.45 -12.92
N TYR A 110 -3.52 4.25 -12.52
CA TYR A 110 -4.40 3.23 -11.97
C TYR A 110 -4.36 3.31 -10.45
N PHE A 111 -5.52 3.50 -9.82
CA PHE A 111 -5.65 3.69 -8.38
C PHE A 111 -6.54 2.58 -7.81
N ILE A 112 -5.98 1.71 -6.96
CA ILE A 112 -6.68 0.59 -6.35
C ILE A 112 -6.79 0.78 -4.84
N SER A 113 -7.97 0.52 -4.31
CA SER A 113 -8.25 0.42 -2.88
C SER A 113 -9.10 -0.82 -2.62
N THR A 114 -9.28 -1.23 -1.36
CA THR A 114 -10.14 -2.38 -1.02
C THR A 114 -11.26 -1.97 -0.07
N ILE A 115 -12.46 -2.52 -0.26
CA ILE A 115 -13.69 -2.03 0.39
C ILE A 115 -13.71 -2.20 1.91
N GLU A 116 -13.03 -3.22 2.45
CA GLU A 116 -12.89 -3.49 3.88
C GLU A 116 -11.49 -3.14 4.41
N ASP A 117 -10.74 -2.25 3.73
CA ASP A 117 -9.45 -1.78 4.24
C ASP A 117 -9.62 -0.85 5.45
N HIS A 118 -9.24 -1.30 6.64
CA HIS A 118 -9.23 -0.46 7.83
C HIS A 118 -7.89 0.27 8.05
N ILE A 119 -6.81 -0.14 7.36
CA ILE A 119 -5.49 0.51 7.41
C ILE A 119 -5.49 1.76 6.52
N ALA A 120 -5.99 1.62 5.30
CA ALA A 120 -6.13 2.68 4.32
C ALA A 120 -7.58 2.75 3.82
N PRO A 121 -8.49 3.37 4.61
CA PRO A 121 -9.91 3.45 4.27
C PRO A 121 -10.14 3.94 2.84
N TRP A 122 -10.85 3.15 2.04
CA TRP A 122 -10.94 3.41 0.60
C TRP A 122 -11.49 4.79 0.28
N LYS A 123 -12.46 5.29 1.06
CA LYS A 123 -13.00 6.65 0.94
C LYS A 123 -11.92 7.73 1.13
N SER A 124 -10.96 7.52 2.03
CA SER A 124 -9.83 8.43 2.23
C SER A 124 -8.85 8.36 1.06
N THR A 125 -8.52 7.16 0.60
CA THR A 125 -7.62 6.99 -0.56
C THR A 125 -8.24 7.49 -1.87
N TYR A 126 -9.57 7.41 -2.01
CA TYR A 126 -10.33 7.96 -3.14
C TYR A 126 -10.12 9.47 -3.27
N LEU A 127 -10.14 10.21 -2.16
CA LEU A 127 -9.84 11.64 -2.17
C LEU A 127 -8.43 11.94 -2.69
N GLY A 128 -7.47 11.03 -2.46
CA GLY A 128 -6.12 11.10 -3.03
C GLY A 128 -6.12 10.91 -4.55
N ALA A 129 -6.90 9.95 -5.05
CA ALA A 129 -7.08 9.73 -6.48
C ALA A 129 -7.63 10.98 -7.19
N CYS A 130 -8.57 11.70 -6.56
CA CYS A 130 -9.12 12.95 -7.09
C CYS A 130 -8.12 14.13 -7.14
N ARG A 131 -6.93 14.01 -6.54
CA ARG A 131 -5.89 15.06 -6.58
C ARG A 131 -4.91 14.92 -7.74
N MET A 132 -4.95 13.81 -8.47
CA MET A 132 -4.09 13.58 -9.61
C MET A 132 -4.55 14.44 -10.79
N GLY A 133 -3.61 14.99 -11.55
CA GLY A 133 -3.91 15.88 -12.66
C GLY A 133 -4.10 15.24 -14.03
N GLY A 134 -3.90 13.92 -14.13
CA GLY A 134 -4.01 13.13 -15.35
C GLY A 134 -5.29 12.30 -15.37
N ASP A 135 -5.40 11.41 -16.35
CA ASP A 135 -6.50 10.43 -16.39
C ASP A 135 -6.31 9.40 -15.27
N VAL A 136 -7.35 9.15 -14.47
CA VAL A 136 -7.30 8.25 -13.32
C VAL A 136 -8.37 7.18 -13.45
N ARG A 137 -7.92 5.93 -13.44
CA ARG A 137 -8.79 4.76 -13.29
C ARG A 137 -8.82 4.35 -11.82
N PHE A 138 -9.89 4.67 -11.12
CA PHE A 138 -10.11 4.17 -9.75
C PHE A 138 -10.87 2.85 -9.78
N VAL A 139 -10.36 1.87 -9.02
CA VAL A 139 -10.94 0.54 -8.84
C VAL A 139 -11.01 0.22 -7.35
N LEU A 140 -12.09 -0.44 -6.95
CA LEU A 140 -12.29 -0.89 -5.58
C LEU A 140 -12.33 -2.41 -5.56
N GLY A 141 -11.32 -3.07 -4.98
CA GLY A 141 -11.33 -4.50 -4.75
C GLY A 141 -12.22 -4.89 -3.56
N GLY A 142 -12.73 -6.12 -3.56
CA GLY A 142 -13.36 -6.69 -2.37
C GLY A 142 -12.35 -7.07 -1.28
N SER A 143 -12.84 -7.42 -0.09
CA SER A 143 -12.06 -7.78 1.09
C SER A 143 -11.19 -6.64 1.68
N GLY A 144 -10.33 -6.99 2.64
CA GLY A 144 -9.47 -6.07 3.39
C GLY A 144 -8.07 -5.89 2.80
N HIS A 145 -7.21 -5.14 3.49
CA HIS A 145 -5.93 -4.62 3.00
C HIS A 145 -5.08 -5.63 2.21
N ILE A 146 -4.77 -6.79 2.79
CA ILE A 146 -3.91 -7.79 2.15
C ILE A 146 -4.73 -8.70 1.22
N ALA A 147 -5.84 -9.24 1.73
CA ALA A 147 -6.64 -10.23 1.01
C ALA A 147 -7.30 -9.67 -0.27
N GLY A 148 -7.64 -8.38 -0.29
CA GLY A 148 -8.21 -7.71 -1.46
C GLY A 148 -7.15 -7.31 -2.49
N ILE A 149 -5.95 -6.92 -2.05
CA ILE A 149 -4.85 -6.56 -2.96
C ILE A 149 -4.21 -7.83 -3.55
N VAL A 150 -3.90 -8.82 -2.71
CA VAL A 150 -3.34 -10.11 -3.11
C VAL A 150 -4.46 -11.10 -3.42
N ASN A 151 -5.14 -10.87 -4.54
CA ASN A 151 -6.25 -11.70 -5.01
C ASN A 151 -5.93 -12.33 -6.38
N PRO A 152 -5.27 -13.50 -6.44
CA PRO A 152 -4.95 -14.15 -7.71
C PRO A 152 -6.20 -14.49 -8.54
N PRO A 153 -6.23 -14.20 -9.86
CA PRO A 153 -7.39 -14.49 -10.72
C PRO A 153 -7.89 -15.92 -10.67
N VAL A 154 -6.97 -16.90 -10.52
CA VAL A 154 -7.31 -18.33 -10.41
C VAL A 154 -8.20 -18.64 -9.21
N ALA A 155 -8.14 -17.86 -8.13
CA ALA A 155 -8.97 -18.07 -6.95
C ALA A 155 -10.43 -17.62 -7.16
N ASN A 156 -10.66 -16.68 -8.09
CA ASN A 156 -11.97 -16.12 -8.42
C ASN A 156 -12.81 -15.69 -7.20
N LYS A 157 -12.20 -14.96 -6.26
CA LYS A 157 -12.83 -14.50 -5.01
C LYS A 157 -13.10 -13.00 -4.99
N TYR A 158 -14.02 -12.60 -4.10
CA TYR A 158 -14.36 -11.24 -3.67
C TYR A 158 -15.04 -10.32 -4.70
N GLY A 159 -14.57 -10.30 -5.94
CA GLY A 159 -15.02 -9.30 -6.93
C GLY A 159 -14.38 -7.92 -6.73
N TYR A 160 -14.74 -6.99 -7.61
CA TYR A 160 -14.24 -5.61 -7.61
C TYR A 160 -15.25 -4.67 -8.30
N TRP A 161 -15.21 -3.38 -7.98
CA TRP A 161 -16.07 -2.35 -8.56
C TRP A 161 -15.29 -1.44 -9.48
N THR A 162 -15.91 -1.13 -10.63
CA THR A 162 -15.39 -0.15 -11.58
C THR A 162 -16.50 0.80 -11.99
N SER A 163 -16.13 2.04 -12.31
CA SER A 163 -17.05 3.00 -12.90
C SER A 163 -16.87 3.05 -14.42
N LYS A 164 -17.98 3.22 -15.14
CA LYS A 164 -18.00 3.54 -16.58
C LYS A 164 -17.81 5.05 -16.84
N SER A 165 -17.84 5.88 -15.79
CA SER A 165 -17.59 7.31 -15.90
C SER A 165 -16.15 7.58 -16.34
N LYS A 166 -15.98 8.55 -17.24
CA LYS A 166 -14.65 9.03 -17.68
C LYS A 166 -13.99 9.96 -16.67
N SER A 167 -14.74 10.49 -15.70
CA SER A 167 -14.24 11.36 -14.65
C SER A 167 -14.59 10.79 -13.28
N LEU A 168 -13.70 10.99 -12.31
CA LEU A 168 -14.01 10.70 -10.91
C LEU A 168 -14.97 11.76 -10.36
N PRO A 169 -16.12 11.36 -9.78
CA PRO A 169 -16.95 12.26 -8.99
C PRO A 169 -16.18 12.84 -7.79
N ASP A 170 -16.62 13.99 -7.28
CA ASP A 170 -15.96 14.65 -6.14
C ASP A 170 -16.01 13.83 -4.84
N THR A 171 -17.00 12.93 -4.72
CA THR A 171 -17.19 12.11 -3.52
C THR A 171 -17.14 10.61 -3.82
N ALA A 172 -16.59 9.87 -2.87
CA ALA A 172 -16.51 8.42 -2.93
C ALA A 172 -17.90 7.76 -3.01
N ASP A 173 -18.90 8.32 -2.34
CA ASP A 173 -20.28 7.80 -2.36
C ASP A 173 -20.93 8.01 -3.74
N ALA A 174 -20.70 9.16 -4.39
CA ALA A 174 -21.16 9.38 -5.76
C ALA A 174 -20.47 8.44 -6.76
N TRP A 175 -19.17 8.16 -6.56
CA TRP A 175 -18.47 7.16 -7.35
C TRP A 175 -19.08 5.77 -7.17
N MET A 176 -19.28 5.33 -5.93
CA MET A 176 -19.85 4.02 -5.62
C MET A 176 -21.24 3.83 -6.23
N ALA A 177 -22.10 4.85 -6.17
CA ALA A 177 -23.44 4.82 -6.76
C ALA A 177 -23.43 4.62 -8.29
N GLY A 178 -22.34 5.00 -8.97
CA GLY A 178 -22.14 4.84 -10.41
C GLY A 178 -21.26 3.65 -10.80
N THR A 179 -21.09 2.67 -9.92
CA THR A 179 -20.24 1.50 -10.17
C THR A 179 -21.02 0.20 -10.30
N GLU A 180 -20.44 -0.75 -11.01
CA GLU A 180 -20.94 -2.12 -11.10
C GLU A 180 -19.91 -3.07 -10.52
N GLN A 181 -20.37 -4.02 -9.69
CA GLN A 181 -19.52 -5.09 -9.18
C GLN A 181 -19.26 -6.10 -10.31
N GLN A 182 -18.00 -6.43 -10.51
CA GLN A 182 -17.51 -7.48 -11.38
C GLN A 182 -17.02 -8.65 -10.51
N PRO A 183 -17.27 -9.91 -10.90
CA PRO A 183 -16.74 -11.07 -10.19
C PRO A 183 -15.23 -11.21 -10.38
N GLY A 184 -14.57 -11.93 -9.48
CA GLY A 184 -13.16 -12.30 -9.61
C GLY A 184 -12.17 -11.21 -9.20
N SER A 185 -10.97 -11.26 -9.79
CA SER A 185 -9.84 -10.41 -9.38
C SER A 185 -9.71 -9.14 -10.22
N TRP A 186 -9.48 -8.02 -9.55
CA TRP A 186 -9.14 -6.74 -10.16
C TRP A 186 -7.83 -6.77 -10.96
N TRP A 187 -6.95 -7.76 -10.75
CA TRP A 187 -5.72 -7.91 -11.54
C TRP A 187 -6.00 -8.05 -13.03
N THR A 188 -7.12 -8.68 -13.40
CA THR A 188 -7.52 -8.83 -14.81
C THR A 188 -7.89 -7.49 -15.44
N ASP A 189 -8.54 -6.62 -14.67
CA ASP A 189 -8.87 -5.25 -15.06
C ASP A 189 -7.60 -4.39 -15.23
N TRP A 190 -6.69 -4.46 -14.25
CA TRP A 190 -5.41 -3.77 -14.31
C TRP A 190 -4.57 -4.24 -15.51
N GLN A 191 -4.49 -5.55 -15.74
CA GLN A 191 -3.77 -6.12 -16.88
C GLN A 191 -4.33 -5.62 -18.22
N ALA A 192 -5.66 -5.60 -18.36
CA ALA A 192 -6.31 -5.06 -19.56
C ALA A 192 -6.02 -3.55 -19.74
N TRP A 193 -6.03 -2.79 -18.64
CA TRP A 193 -5.74 -1.36 -18.65
C TRP A 193 -4.28 -1.06 -19.06
N VAL A 194 -3.30 -1.73 -18.43
CA VAL A 194 -1.88 -1.47 -18.72
C VAL A 194 -1.49 -1.92 -20.13
N THR A 195 -2.03 -3.05 -20.61
CA THR A 195 -1.77 -3.55 -21.98
C THR A 195 -2.34 -2.61 -23.05
N LYS A 196 -3.39 -1.86 -22.74
CA LYS A 196 -3.93 -0.86 -23.69
C LYS A 196 -2.98 0.33 -23.92
N HIS A 197 -2.12 0.64 -22.96
CA HIS A 197 -1.14 1.71 -23.11
C HIS A 197 0.03 1.33 -24.02
N ASP A 198 0.39 0.05 -24.04
CA ASP A 198 1.40 -0.49 -24.94
C ASP A 198 1.06 -1.95 -25.31
N PRO A 199 0.42 -2.19 -26.47
CA PRO A 199 0.06 -3.53 -26.91
C PRO A 199 1.19 -4.25 -27.66
N GLU A 200 2.33 -3.61 -27.89
CA GLU A 200 3.43 -4.22 -28.64
C GLU A 200 4.03 -5.39 -27.85
N THR A 201 4.28 -6.50 -28.54
CA THR A 201 4.93 -7.67 -27.94
C THR A 201 6.24 -7.96 -28.65
N VAL A 202 7.23 -8.35 -27.86
CA VAL A 202 8.55 -8.76 -28.35
C VAL A 202 8.90 -10.14 -27.79
N ALA A 203 9.83 -10.83 -28.44
CA ALA A 203 10.36 -12.07 -27.90
C ALA A 203 10.93 -11.84 -26.48
N ALA A 204 10.69 -12.80 -25.60
CA ALA A 204 11.20 -12.74 -24.22
C ALA A 204 12.71 -12.53 -24.22
N ARG A 205 13.17 -11.55 -23.43
CA ARG A 205 14.59 -11.21 -23.32
C ARG A 205 15.24 -12.12 -22.29
N ASP A 206 16.48 -12.52 -22.58
CA ASP A 206 17.35 -13.21 -21.63
C ASP A 206 18.13 -12.17 -20.81
N PRO A 207 17.88 -12.04 -19.49
CA PRO A 207 18.58 -11.08 -18.65
C PRO A 207 20.10 -11.25 -18.67
N VAL A 208 20.60 -12.48 -18.87
CA VAL A 208 22.04 -12.80 -18.92
C VAL A 208 22.71 -12.15 -20.13
N LYS A 209 21.95 -11.89 -21.20
CA LYS A 209 22.43 -11.24 -22.44
C LYS A 209 22.25 -9.71 -22.41
N GLY A 210 21.83 -9.15 -21.28
CA GLY A 210 21.66 -7.71 -21.10
C GLY A 210 22.99 -6.94 -21.07
N LYS A 211 22.91 -5.60 -21.15
CA LYS A 211 24.09 -4.72 -21.04
C LYS A 211 24.66 -4.64 -19.61
N LEU A 212 23.85 -5.02 -18.61
CA LEU A 212 24.23 -5.00 -17.21
C LEU A 212 24.58 -6.43 -16.78
N GLY A 213 25.68 -6.59 -16.05
CA GLY A 213 26.09 -7.89 -15.52
C GLY A 213 25.11 -8.41 -14.47
N VAL A 214 24.88 -9.72 -14.48
CA VAL A 214 24.10 -10.40 -13.43
C VAL A 214 24.90 -10.43 -12.14
N LEU A 215 24.28 -10.00 -11.03
CA LEU A 215 24.94 -9.93 -9.72
C LEU A 215 24.67 -11.18 -8.87
N GLU A 216 23.41 -11.59 -8.78
CA GLU A 216 22.94 -12.75 -8.01
C GLU A 216 21.55 -13.19 -8.48
N ASP A 217 21.16 -14.43 -8.16
CA ASP A 217 19.81 -14.93 -8.43
C ASP A 217 18.77 -14.27 -7.51
N ALA A 218 17.57 -14.04 -8.03
CA ALA A 218 16.42 -13.60 -7.24
C ALA A 218 16.13 -14.60 -6.09
N PRO A 219 15.67 -14.14 -4.90
CA PRO A 219 15.22 -12.79 -4.55
C PRO A 219 16.35 -11.82 -4.16
N GLY A 220 17.62 -12.21 -4.30
CA GLY A 220 18.77 -11.40 -3.91
C GLY A 220 19.01 -11.34 -2.41
N SER A 221 20.14 -10.74 -2.03
CA SER A 221 20.68 -10.65 -0.68
C SER A 221 19.88 -9.71 0.22
N TYR A 222 19.36 -8.61 -0.32
CA TYR A 222 18.63 -7.60 0.47
C TYR A 222 17.30 -8.15 1.00
N ALA A 223 16.56 -8.89 0.17
CA ALA A 223 15.30 -9.52 0.59
C ALA A 223 15.51 -10.70 1.57
N LYS A 224 16.71 -11.29 1.59
CA LYS A 224 17.07 -12.39 2.51
C LYS A 224 17.61 -11.89 3.86
N LEU A 225 17.90 -10.59 3.97
CA LEU A 225 18.47 -10.02 5.19
C LEU A 225 17.42 -9.97 6.28
N ARG A 226 17.69 -10.65 7.40
CA ARG A 226 16.80 -10.65 8.57
C ARG A 226 17.36 -9.83 9.71
N LEU A 227 16.49 -9.13 10.43
CA LEU A 227 16.89 -8.35 11.62
C LEU A 227 17.25 -9.22 12.83
N ASP A 228 16.75 -10.46 12.88
CA ASP A 228 17.00 -11.45 13.93
C ASP A 228 18.19 -12.37 13.62
N ALA A 229 18.79 -12.26 12.42
CA ALA A 229 20.00 -12.98 12.09
C ALA A 229 21.13 -12.49 13.01
N LYS A 230 21.62 -13.36 13.89
CA LYS A 230 22.82 -13.08 14.69
C LYS A 230 23.96 -12.78 13.72
N LYS A 231 24.61 -11.63 13.91
CA LYS A 231 25.90 -11.38 13.28
C LYS A 231 26.92 -12.27 13.99
N ASP A 232 27.46 -13.24 13.28
CA ASP A 232 28.68 -13.95 13.68
C ASP A 232 29.88 -12.97 13.70
#